data_AF-A0A969VY16-F1
#
_entry.id   AF-A0A969VY16-F1
#
_cell.length_a   1.000
_cell.length_b   1.000
_cell.length_c   1.000
_cell.angle_alpha   90.00
_cell.angle_beta   90.00
_cell.angle_gamma   90.00
#
_symmetry.space_group_name_H-M   'P 1'
#
loop_
_entity.id
_entity.type
_entity.pdbx_description
1 polymer ?
#
loop_
_entity_poly.entity_id
_entity_poly.type
_entity_poly.pdbx_seq_one_letter_code
_entity_poly.pdbx_strand_id
1 'polypeptide(L)'
;VYNGDAAANITLTYSGLVGSETLSTASSSATFSDKNVATGKTVTVNSITLGDGTIGGLASNYSVTTGQTTTANITVKSITVEGITISNKAYDGNTSAVVSGVSGVTFVGKVAGDNLEVVNSGITAAFNNKNVGDTKPITLSGITLSGDDARNYVVAASLATANITPKEVTLSASKVYDGSTSLAGDVTVATGIGSETLTYTGATSNDAHVATNAKYISAITLVDGSGGGVATNYKLPELNNGNAPVTITVKTLTPTISNTGVTKVYDGTTDSLFTPTYSFAGLVAGDSNATLTHTGKVYNNAHVVGANIITVSGLSISGISGTNGSQSTDYILDSSSKTVSAAITTKTLTPTVTNTEVT
;
A
#
# COMPACT_ATOMS: atom_id res chain seq x y z
N VAL A 1 38.32 -32.80 7.93
CA VAL A 1 37.66 -31.46 7.91
C VAL A 1 38.64 -30.47 8.48
N TYR A 2 38.74 -29.28 7.88
CA TYR A 2 39.61 -28.21 8.36
C TYR A 2 39.38 -27.89 9.84
N ASN A 3 40.46 -27.85 10.62
CA ASN A 3 40.46 -27.57 12.05
C ASN A 3 41.51 -26.51 12.47
N GLY A 4 42.23 -25.93 11.50
CA GLY A 4 43.27 -24.93 11.72
C GLY A 4 44.66 -25.48 12.07
N ASP A 5 44.83 -26.80 12.11
CA ASP A 5 46.11 -27.46 12.37
C ASP A 5 46.56 -28.29 11.16
N ALA A 6 47.86 -28.46 10.99
CA ALA A 6 48.46 -29.35 10.01
C ALA A 6 48.64 -30.79 10.53
N ALA A 7 48.33 -31.09 11.80
CA ALA A 7 48.40 -32.45 12.32
C ALA A 7 47.53 -33.45 11.53
N ALA A 8 48.11 -34.63 11.27
CA ALA A 8 47.44 -35.72 10.56
C ALA A 8 47.40 -36.97 11.45
N ASN A 9 46.25 -37.63 11.49
CA ASN A 9 46.13 -38.95 12.07
C ASN A 9 46.60 -39.99 11.07
N ILE A 10 47.46 -40.90 11.50
CA ILE A 10 48.03 -41.97 10.67
C ILE A 10 47.86 -43.33 11.34
N THR A 11 47.80 -44.36 10.52
CA THR A 11 47.93 -45.75 10.95
C THR A 11 49.16 -46.33 10.27
N LEU A 12 50.08 -46.88 11.05
CA LEU A 12 51.30 -47.50 10.54
C LEU A 12 51.14 -49.01 10.52
N THR A 13 51.64 -49.64 9.45
CA THR A 13 51.76 -51.09 9.34
C THR A 13 53.22 -51.42 9.07
N TYR A 14 53.80 -52.30 9.87
CA TYR A 14 55.18 -52.73 9.73
C TYR A 14 55.25 -54.05 8.95
N SER A 15 56.22 -54.17 8.05
CA SER A 15 56.53 -55.39 7.30
C SER A 15 58.02 -55.72 7.42
N GLY A 16 58.42 -56.95 7.08
CA GLY A 16 59.80 -57.41 7.25
C GLY A 16 60.16 -57.86 8.67
N LEU A 17 59.15 -58.16 9.49
CA LEU A 17 59.33 -58.75 10.82
C LEU A 17 59.80 -60.21 10.72
N VAL A 18 60.53 -60.68 11.73
CA VAL A 18 61.05 -62.05 11.77
C VAL A 18 59.95 -63.02 12.20
N GLY A 19 59.72 -64.08 11.41
CA GLY A 19 58.75 -65.13 11.74
C GLY A 19 57.32 -64.58 11.88
N SER A 20 56.69 -64.85 13.02
CA SER A 20 55.35 -64.36 13.37
C SER A 20 55.39 -63.17 14.34
N GLU A 21 56.54 -62.52 14.49
CA GLU A 21 56.67 -61.37 15.38
C GLU A 21 55.73 -60.24 14.98
N THR A 22 55.33 -59.44 15.98
CA THR A 22 54.56 -58.21 15.79
C THR A 22 55.29 -57.06 16.45
N LEU A 23 54.97 -55.83 16.05
CA LEU A 23 55.36 -54.60 16.73
C LEU A 23 54.15 -53.70 16.86
N SER A 24 54.11 -52.89 17.91
CA SER A 24 53.12 -51.82 18.07
C SER A 24 53.75 -50.44 17.80
N THR A 25 52.92 -49.41 17.67
CA THR A 25 53.38 -48.02 17.64
C THR A 25 53.09 -47.40 19.00
N ALA A 26 54.13 -47.15 19.80
CA ALA A 26 53.99 -46.52 21.11
C ALA A 26 53.60 -45.04 20.98
N SER A 27 54.19 -44.34 20.01
CA SER A 27 53.77 -43.00 19.60
C SER A 27 54.15 -42.72 18.16
N SER A 28 53.38 -41.87 17.49
CA SER A 28 53.73 -41.36 16.17
C SER A 28 53.15 -39.97 15.98
N SER A 29 53.74 -39.22 15.06
CA SER A 29 53.19 -37.95 14.60
C SER A 29 53.36 -37.81 13.10
N ALA A 30 52.37 -37.20 12.48
CA ALA A 30 52.40 -36.86 11.07
C ALA A 30 51.77 -35.49 10.84
N THR A 31 52.17 -34.83 9.77
CA THR A 31 51.62 -33.53 9.38
C THR A 31 51.31 -33.48 7.90
N PHE A 32 50.25 -32.78 7.54
CA PHE A 32 50.03 -32.28 6.19
C PHE A 32 51.11 -31.26 5.79
N SER A 33 51.29 -31.05 4.49
CA SER A 33 52.19 -30.02 3.95
C SER A 33 51.89 -28.60 4.47
N ASP A 34 50.62 -28.34 4.80
CA ASP A 34 50.10 -27.11 5.41
C ASP A 34 48.68 -27.38 5.94
N LYS A 35 48.14 -26.44 6.72
CA LYS A 35 46.81 -26.53 7.35
C LYS A 35 45.63 -26.37 6.37
N ASN A 36 45.85 -25.91 5.15
CA ASN A 36 44.78 -25.40 4.29
C ASN A 36 44.06 -26.52 3.53
N VAL A 37 42.79 -26.28 3.23
CA VAL A 37 41.93 -27.15 2.43
C VAL A 37 42.53 -27.38 1.05
N ALA A 38 42.74 -28.65 0.72
CA ALA A 38 43.04 -29.13 -0.62
C ALA A 38 42.84 -30.64 -0.68
N THR A 39 42.69 -31.16 -1.89
CA THR A 39 42.69 -32.59 -2.18
C THR A 39 44.11 -33.11 -2.37
N GLY A 40 44.37 -34.36 -2.00
CA GLY A 40 45.64 -35.05 -2.28
C GLY A 40 46.85 -34.42 -1.59
N LYS A 41 46.68 -33.81 -0.43
CA LYS A 41 47.78 -33.18 0.32
C LYS A 41 48.74 -34.24 0.82
N THR A 42 50.03 -33.99 0.63
CA THR A 42 51.09 -34.82 1.22
C THR A 42 50.99 -34.81 2.73
N VAL A 43 51.00 -36.00 3.33
CA VAL A 43 51.15 -36.24 4.76
C VAL A 43 52.50 -36.89 4.98
N THR A 44 53.33 -36.31 5.83
CA THR A 44 54.67 -36.82 6.17
C THR A 44 54.68 -37.37 7.59
N VAL A 45 55.20 -38.58 7.77
CA VAL A 45 55.42 -39.16 9.10
C VAL A 45 56.69 -38.57 9.71
N ASN A 46 56.54 -37.79 10.78
CA ASN A 46 57.62 -37.00 11.37
C ASN A 46 58.32 -37.74 12.53
N SER A 47 57.57 -38.53 13.29
CA SER A 47 58.11 -39.34 14.38
C SER A 47 57.42 -40.69 14.46
N ILE A 48 58.20 -41.70 14.83
CA ILE A 48 57.73 -43.06 15.11
C ILE A 48 58.52 -43.56 16.32
N THR A 49 57.80 -44.04 17.33
CA THR A 49 58.36 -44.79 18.45
C THR A 49 57.74 -46.18 18.41
N LEU A 50 58.58 -47.20 18.18
CA LEU A 50 58.15 -48.59 18.21
C LEU A 50 57.81 -48.99 19.65
N GLY A 51 56.75 -49.76 19.81
CA GLY A 51 56.42 -50.49 21.03
C GLY A 51 56.55 -51.99 20.79
N ASP A 52 56.78 -52.73 21.87
CA ASP A 52 56.82 -54.20 21.81
C ASP A 52 55.49 -54.74 21.26
N GLY A 53 55.56 -55.79 20.46
CA GLY A 53 54.40 -56.50 19.97
C GLY A 53 53.95 -57.62 20.90
N THR A 54 52.74 -58.11 20.65
CA THR A 54 52.10 -59.14 21.47
C THR A 54 52.56 -60.56 21.14
N ILE A 55 53.33 -60.73 20.05
CA ILE A 55 53.84 -62.02 19.58
C ILE A 55 55.37 -61.98 19.56
N GLY A 56 56.01 -61.71 20.70
CA GLY A 56 57.46 -61.88 20.88
C GLY A 56 58.39 -60.86 20.21
N GLY A 57 57.89 -59.92 19.41
CA GLY A 57 58.72 -58.86 18.81
C GLY A 57 59.00 -57.74 19.81
N LEU A 58 60.27 -57.59 20.22
CA LEU A 58 60.73 -56.47 21.06
C LEU A 58 61.11 -55.28 20.18
N ALA A 59 60.63 -54.07 20.51
CA ALA A 59 60.95 -52.84 19.79
C ALA A 59 62.46 -52.57 19.71
N SER A 60 63.22 -52.98 20.73
CA SER A 60 64.69 -52.84 20.76
C SER A 60 65.43 -53.62 19.68
N ASN A 61 64.79 -54.63 19.07
CA ASN A 61 65.40 -55.46 18.03
C ASN A 61 65.28 -54.82 16.64
N TYR A 62 64.48 -53.77 16.49
CA TYR A 62 64.15 -53.16 15.21
C TYR A 62 64.53 -51.68 15.18
N SER A 63 64.90 -51.20 14.00
CA SER A 63 65.03 -49.78 13.71
C SER A 63 63.99 -49.36 12.68
N VAL A 64 63.47 -48.15 12.82
CA VAL A 64 62.49 -47.57 11.89
C VAL A 64 62.94 -46.17 11.51
N THR A 65 62.81 -45.82 10.23
CA THR A 65 63.09 -44.47 9.73
C THR A 65 61.80 -43.70 9.56
N THR A 66 61.86 -42.39 9.76
CA THR A 66 60.75 -41.47 9.50
C THR A 66 60.83 -40.92 8.07
N GLY A 67 59.83 -40.12 7.66
CA GLY A 67 59.80 -39.45 6.36
C GLY A 67 58.96 -40.15 5.29
N GLN A 68 58.29 -41.25 5.62
CA GLN A 68 57.31 -41.85 4.70
C GLN A 68 56.18 -40.86 4.43
N THR A 69 55.67 -40.90 3.19
CA THR A 69 54.59 -40.02 2.76
C THR A 69 53.38 -40.80 2.28
N THR A 70 52.22 -40.17 2.44
CA THR A 70 50.96 -40.58 1.81
C THR A 70 50.18 -39.34 1.41
N THR A 71 48.99 -39.50 0.84
CA THR A 71 48.11 -38.37 0.54
C THR A 71 46.78 -38.49 1.27
N ALA A 72 46.23 -37.35 1.68
CA ALA A 72 44.89 -37.24 2.25
C ALA A 72 44.25 -35.90 1.91
N ASN A 73 42.94 -35.80 2.06
CA ASN A 73 42.19 -34.58 1.79
C ASN A 73 41.95 -33.80 3.09
N ILE A 74 42.10 -32.47 3.03
CA ILE A 74 41.50 -31.57 4.01
C ILE A 74 40.26 -30.97 3.35
N THR A 75 39.08 -31.25 3.89
CA THR A 75 37.79 -30.74 3.40
C THR A 75 37.41 -29.42 4.07
N VAL A 76 36.66 -28.56 3.36
CA VAL A 76 36.13 -27.29 3.90
C VAL A 76 35.36 -27.47 5.20
N LYS A 77 35.46 -26.48 6.08
CA LYS A 77 34.63 -26.38 7.28
C LYS A 77 33.38 -25.57 6.99
N SER A 78 32.22 -26.11 7.36
CA SER A 78 30.95 -25.41 7.25
C SER A 78 30.77 -24.41 8.39
N ILE A 79 30.32 -23.19 8.08
CA ILE A 79 30.06 -22.12 9.05
C ILE A 79 28.72 -21.43 8.81
N THR A 80 28.23 -20.74 9.85
CA THR A 80 27.06 -19.84 9.77
C THR A 80 27.52 -18.40 9.84
N VAL A 81 26.94 -17.55 9.00
CA VAL A 81 27.21 -16.11 8.96
C VAL A 81 26.04 -15.37 9.59
N GLU A 82 26.31 -14.58 10.63
CA GLU A 82 25.31 -13.79 11.35
C GLU A 82 25.68 -12.30 11.32
N GLY A 83 24.67 -11.42 11.44
CA GLY A 83 24.89 -9.97 11.53
C GLY A 83 24.94 -9.23 10.19
N ILE A 84 24.55 -9.86 9.08
CA ILE A 84 24.30 -9.14 7.82
C ILE A 84 23.06 -8.25 8.03
N THR A 85 23.24 -6.95 7.82
CA THR A 85 22.17 -5.96 8.01
C THR A 85 21.40 -5.75 6.72
N ILE A 86 20.07 -5.70 6.84
CA ILE A 86 19.13 -5.51 5.74
C ILE A 86 18.31 -4.25 6.02
N SER A 87 18.15 -3.39 5.02
CA SER A 87 17.31 -2.20 5.16
C SER A 87 15.85 -2.57 5.36
N ASN A 88 15.21 -1.91 6.32
CA ASN A 88 13.75 -1.87 6.39
C ASN A 88 13.21 -1.14 5.15
N LYS A 89 11.98 -1.47 4.74
CA LYS A 89 11.31 -0.81 3.61
C LYS A 89 9.84 -0.54 3.89
N ALA A 90 9.28 0.45 3.23
CA ALA A 90 7.83 0.55 3.09
C ALA A 90 7.34 -0.49 2.07
N TYR A 91 6.09 -0.94 2.22
CA TYR A 91 5.46 -1.87 1.30
C TYR A 91 5.46 -1.29 -0.12
N ASP A 92 6.00 -2.07 -1.06
CA ASP A 92 6.14 -1.71 -2.47
C ASP A 92 5.63 -2.80 -3.43
N GLY A 93 4.94 -3.82 -2.89
CA GLY A 93 4.44 -4.95 -3.65
C GLY A 93 5.48 -6.04 -4.00
N ASN A 94 6.75 -5.90 -3.59
CA ASN A 94 7.83 -6.81 -3.99
C ASN A 94 8.56 -7.44 -2.79
N THR A 95 9.14 -8.63 -3.02
CA THR A 95 9.95 -9.34 -2.04
C THR A 95 11.41 -8.89 -1.99
N SER A 96 11.86 -8.03 -2.90
CA SER A 96 13.26 -7.59 -2.94
C SER A 96 13.67 -6.87 -1.66
N ALA A 97 14.84 -7.24 -1.13
CA ALA A 97 15.46 -6.60 0.02
C ALA A 97 16.84 -6.03 -0.35
N VAL A 98 17.31 -5.05 0.42
CA VAL A 98 18.59 -4.37 0.18
C VAL A 98 19.52 -4.65 1.34
N VAL A 99 20.70 -5.20 1.04
CA VAL A 99 21.78 -5.36 2.02
C VAL A 99 22.34 -3.98 2.35
N SER A 100 22.21 -3.55 3.61
CA SER A 100 22.69 -2.25 4.08
C SER A 100 24.13 -2.30 4.58
N GLY A 101 24.63 -3.49 4.93
CA GLY A 101 25.99 -3.62 5.43
C GLY A 101 26.34 -5.03 5.90
N VAL A 102 27.63 -5.34 5.78
CA VAL A 102 28.26 -6.59 6.23
C VAL A 102 29.31 -6.34 7.34
N SER A 103 29.39 -5.11 7.84
CA SER A 103 30.26 -4.77 8.98
C SER A 103 29.71 -5.35 10.27
N GLY A 104 30.58 -5.92 11.11
CA GLY A 104 30.17 -6.54 12.38
C GLY A 104 29.59 -7.95 12.23
N VAL A 105 29.72 -8.55 11.04
CA VAL A 105 29.38 -9.96 10.82
C VAL A 105 30.20 -10.85 11.74
N THR A 106 29.56 -11.90 12.25
CA THR A 106 30.22 -12.97 13.02
C THR A 106 30.14 -14.30 12.27
N PHE A 107 31.13 -15.16 12.51
CA PHE A 107 31.27 -16.45 11.86
C PHE A 107 31.18 -17.58 12.90
N VAL A 108 30.01 -18.18 13.04
CA VAL A 108 29.78 -19.29 13.98
C VAL A 108 30.40 -20.56 13.40
N GLY A 109 31.24 -21.23 14.21
CA GLY A 109 31.97 -22.45 13.81
C GLY A 109 33.36 -22.20 13.20
N LYS A 110 33.75 -20.93 13.04
CA LYS A 110 35.09 -20.52 12.60
C LYS A 110 36.16 -20.97 13.62
N VAL A 111 37.33 -21.37 13.13
CA VAL A 111 38.50 -21.65 13.96
C VAL A 111 39.08 -20.32 14.47
N ALA A 112 39.40 -20.27 15.76
CA ALA A 112 39.93 -19.07 16.40
C ALA A 112 41.25 -18.64 15.75
N GLY A 113 41.42 -17.33 15.53
CA GLY A 113 42.62 -16.75 14.93
C GLY A 113 42.62 -16.71 13.39
N ASP A 114 41.72 -17.45 12.72
CA ASP A 114 41.62 -17.33 11.26
C ASP A 114 41.16 -15.93 10.84
N ASN A 115 41.43 -15.55 9.60
CA ASN A 115 41.00 -14.30 8.98
C ASN A 115 39.89 -14.56 7.93
N LEU A 116 38.69 -14.02 8.17
CA LEU A 116 37.55 -14.14 7.26
C LEU A 116 36.80 -12.81 7.21
N GLU A 117 36.36 -12.45 6.02
CA GLU A 117 35.49 -11.31 5.74
C GLU A 117 34.37 -11.75 4.79
N VAL A 118 33.24 -11.04 4.80
CA VAL A 118 32.17 -11.23 3.82
C VAL A 118 32.36 -10.23 2.68
N VAL A 119 32.35 -10.73 1.45
CA VAL A 119 32.34 -9.87 0.26
C VAL A 119 30.91 -9.40 0.02
N ASN A 120 30.69 -8.08 0.14
CA ASN A 120 29.36 -7.49 -0.01
C ASN A 120 28.83 -7.60 -1.45
N SER A 121 29.71 -7.50 -2.45
CA SER A 121 29.32 -7.59 -3.86
C SER A 121 28.83 -8.99 -4.20
N GLY A 122 27.61 -9.11 -4.73
CA GLY A 122 27.02 -10.38 -5.16
C GLY A 122 26.03 -11.00 -4.18
N ILE A 123 25.88 -10.44 -2.97
CA ILE A 123 24.83 -10.87 -2.04
C ILE A 123 23.47 -10.40 -2.59
N THR A 124 22.58 -11.36 -2.79
CA THR A 124 21.16 -11.09 -3.09
C THR A 124 20.33 -11.40 -1.85
N ALA A 125 19.28 -10.59 -1.64
CA ALA A 125 18.43 -10.67 -0.47
C ALA A 125 16.95 -10.55 -0.87
N ALA A 126 16.11 -11.41 -0.30
CA ALA A 126 14.67 -11.36 -0.50
C ALA A 126 13.90 -11.69 0.78
N PHE A 127 12.82 -10.96 1.03
CA PHE A 127 11.81 -11.32 2.01
C PHE A 127 11.09 -12.60 1.59
N ASN A 128 10.70 -13.41 2.56
CA ASN A 128 9.92 -14.63 2.31
C ASN A 128 8.56 -14.37 1.66
N ASN A 129 7.98 -13.19 1.86
CA ASN A 129 6.80 -12.68 1.16
C ASN A 129 6.78 -11.14 1.20
N LYS A 130 5.97 -10.53 0.33
CA LYS A 130 5.87 -9.07 0.19
C LYS A 130 5.12 -8.37 1.33
N ASN A 131 4.34 -9.09 2.13
CA ASN A 131 3.39 -8.48 3.07
C ASN A 131 4.11 -7.79 4.25
N VAL A 132 3.47 -6.74 4.77
CA VAL A 132 3.90 -6.02 5.97
C VAL A 132 4.15 -6.96 7.13
N GLY A 133 5.14 -6.64 7.94
CA GLY A 133 5.47 -7.35 9.16
C GLY A 133 6.82 -6.95 9.71
N ASP A 134 7.00 -7.20 11.00
CA ASP A 134 8.25 -6.98 11.71
C ASP A 134 9.10 -8.25 11.75
N THR A 135 10.42 -8.08 11.85
CA THR A 135 11.41 -9.17 11.99
C THR A 135 11.26 -10.26 10.93
N LYS A 136 10.87 -9.88 9.71
CA LYS A 136 10.60 -10.84 8.64
C LYS A 136 11.90 -11.55 8.23
N PRO A 137 11.87 -12.87 8.04
CA PRO A 137 13.05 -13.61 7.61
C PRO A 137 13.44 -13.24 6.19
N ILE A 138 14.75 -13.12 5.97
CA ILE A 138 15.37 -12.84 4.68
C ILE A 138 16.14 -14.07 4.21
N THR A 139 15.88 -14.48 2.97
CA THR A 139 16.74 -15.43 2.26
C THR A 139 17.91 -14.68 1.65
N LEU A 140 19.12 -15.05 2.05
CA LEU A 140 20.36 -14.53 1.46
C LEU A 140 20.97 -15.56 0.52
N SER A 141 21.56 -15.10 -0.58
CA SER A 141 22.25 -15.95 -1.55
C SER A 141 23.47 -15.24 -2.13
N GLY A 142 24.45 -16.01 -2.62
CA GLY A 142 25.67 -15.44 -3.20
C GLY A 142 26.69 -14.93 -2.18
N ILE A 143 26.60 -15.34 -0.92
CA ILE A 143 27.59 -14.98 0.11
C ILE A 143 28.93 -15.63 -0.26
N THR A 144 29.94 -14.80 -0.47
CA THR A 144 31.33 -15.24 -0.69
C THR A 144 32.23 -14.68 0.41
N LEU A 145 33.30 -15.41 0.72
CA LEU A 145 34.24 -15.06 1.77
C LEU A 145 35.55 -14.54 1.17
N SER A 146 36.14 -13.54 1.82
CA SER A 146 37.50 -13.06 1.59
C SER A 146 38.33 -13.20 2.86
N GLY A 147 39.61 -12.83 2.79
CA GLY A 147 40.59 -13.05 3.84
C GLY A 147 41.46 -14.29 3.58
N ASP A 148 42.56 -14.40 4.31
CA ASP A 148 43.62 -15.38 4.05
C ASP A 148 43.13 -16.83 4.19
N ASP A 149 42.18 -17.05 5.10
CA ASP A 149 41.65 -18.38 5.41
C ASP A 149 40.33 -18.69 4.68
N ALA A 150 39.82 -17.81 3.82
CA ALA A 150 38.51 -17.96 3.16
C ALA A 150 38.32 -19.31 2.45
N ARG A 151 39.36 -19.80 1.78
CA ARG A 151 39.35 -21.09 1.06
C ARG A 151 39.08 -22.30 1.96
N ASN A 152 39.27 -22.15 3.28
CA ASN A 152 39.12 -23.23 4.24
C ASN A 152 37.66 -23.44 4.66
N TYR A 153 36.75 -22.57 4.22
CA TYR A 153 35.38 -22.49 4.70
C TYR A 153 34.34 -22.50 3.58
N VAL A 154 33.12 -22.90 3.95
CA VAL A 154 31.91 -22.73 3.15
C VAL A 154 30.79 -22.21 4.05
N VAL A 155 30.01 -21.24 3.55
CA VAL A 155 28.84 -20.72 4.25
C VAL A 155 27.66 -21.65 4.00
N ALA A 156 27.17 -22.33 5.04
CA ALA A 156 26.01 -23.23 4.92
C ALA A 156 24.69 -22.55 5.28
N ALA A 157 24.74 -21.56 6.16
CA ALA A 157 23.57 -20.81 6.58
C ALA A 157 23.93 -19.36 6.85
N SER A 158 22.93 -18.50 6.70
CA SER A 158 22.99 -17.12 7.13
C SER A 158 21.62 -16.69 7.63
N LEU A 159 21.63 -15.80 8.63
CA LEU A 159 20.41 -15.30 9.27
C LEU A 159 20.37 -13.79 9.14
N ALA A 160 19.25 -13.28 8.62
CA ALA A 160 18.97 -11.85 8.55
C ALA A 160 17.47 -11.61 8.62
N THR A 161 17.10 -10.47 9.21
CA THR A 161 15.72 -10.03 9.31
C THR A 161 15.60 -8.54 9.03
N ALA A 162 14.46 -8.12 8.50
CA ALA A 162 14.09 -6.71 8.35
C ALA A 162 12.57 -6.54 8.46
N ASN A 163 12.13 -5.29 8.58
CA ASN A 163 10.72 -4.94 8.65
C ASN A 163 10.22 -4.44 7.29
N ILE A 164 8.96 -4.78 6.97
CA ILE A 164 8.18 -4.11 5.93
C ILE A 164 7.09 -3.30 6.62
N THR A 165 7.11 -1.98 6.49
CA THR A 165 6.10 -1.08 7.07
C THR A 165 4.97 -0.79 6.08
N PRO A 166 3.73 -0.50 6.56
CA PRO A 166 2.61 -0.20 5.67
C PRO A 166 2.85 1.01 4.75
N LYS A 167 2.36 0.91 3.52
CA LYS A 167 2.34 2.05 2.59
C LYS A 167 1.10 2.91 2.82
N GLU A 168 1.28 4.22 2.84
CA GLU A 168 0.16 5.16 2.91
C GLU A 168 -0.62 5.18 1.59
N VAL A 169 -1.95 5.15 1.66
CA VAL A 169 -2.83 5.33 0.49
C VAL A 169 -3.14 6.81 0.26
N THR A 170 -3.45 7.18 -0.98
CA THR A 170 -4.08 8.47 -1.29
C THR A 170 -5.59 8.29 -1.37
N LEU A 171 -6.33 9.24 -0.78
CA LEU A 171 -7.79 9.22 -0.75
C LEU A 171 -8.37 10.47 -1.40
N SER A 172 -9.52 10.31 -2.06
CA SER A 172 -10.38 11.41 -2.47
C SER A 172 -11.81 10.91 -2.61
N ALA A 173 -12.79 11.80 -2.53
CA ALA A 173 -14.19 11.45 -2.86
C ALA A 173 -14.89 12.57 -3.61
N SER A 174 -15.86 12.20 -4.45
CA SER A 174 -16.72 13.16 -5.13
C SER A 174 -18.14 12.61 -5.27
N LYS A 175 -19.13 13.41 -4.90
CA LYS A 175 -20.55 13.06 -5.06
C LYS A 175 -21.40 14.28 -5.40
N VAL A 176 -22.63 14.01 -5.85
CA VAL A 176 -23.69 15.03 -5.91
C VAL A 176 -24.40 15.05 -4.57
N TYR A 177 -24.83 16.23 -4.13
CA TYR A 177 -25.61 16.37 -2.89
C TYR A 177 -26.81 15.43 -2.85
N ASP A 178 -26.90 14.65 -1.77
CA ASP A 178 -27.94 13.66 -1.51
C ASP A 178 -28.51 13.75 -0.08
N GLY A 179 -28.15 14.79 0.67
CA GLY A 179 -28.57 14.99 2.07
C GLY A 179 -27.83 14.12 3.10
N SER A 180 -26.80 13.37 2.71
CA SER A 180 -26.07 12.46 3.61
C SER A 180 -24.55 12.68 3.60
N THR A 181 -23.92 12.48 4.75
CA THR A 181 -22.45 12.41 4.87
C THR A 181 -21.87 11.09 4.37
N SER A 182 -22.68 10.08 4.05
CA SER A 182 -22.20 8.81 3.50
C SER A 182 -21.43 9.01 2.19
N LEU A 183 -20.29 8.34 2.03
CA LEU A 183 -19.49 8.32 0.79
C LEU A 183 -19.46 6.94 0.14
N ALA A 184 -20.51 6.12 0.38
CA ALA A 184 -20.60 4.77 -0.15
C ALA A 184 -20.59 4.77 -1.68
N GLY A 185 -19.54 4.22 -2.28
CA GLY A 185 -19.36 4.17 -3.73
C GLY A 185 -18.63 5.38 -4.33
N ASP A 186 -18.38 6.43 -3.55
CA ASP A 186 -17.85 7.71 -4.05
C ASP A 186 -16.36 7.94 -3.72
N VAL A 187 -15.76 7.12 -2.85
CA VAL A 187 -14.34 7.22 -2.49
C VAL A 187 -13.45 6.51 -3.52
N THR A 188 -12.41 7.20 -3.95
CA THR A 188 -11.25 6.64 -4.65
C THR A 188 -10.14 6.34 -3.65
N VAL A 189 -9.69 5.09 -3.62
CA VAL A 189 -8.54 4.63 -2.83
C VAL A 189 -7.40 4.29 -3.79
N ALA A 190 -6.36 5.12 -3.82
CA ALA A 190 -5.19 4.87 -4.65
C ALA A 190 -4.05 4.29 -3.80
N THR A 191 -3.64 3.06 -4.12
CA THR A 191 -2.57 2.34 -3.42
C THR A 191 -1.17 2.78 -3.85
N GLY A 192 -1.04 3.34 -5.06
CA GLY A 192 0.25 3.66 -5.68
C GLY A 192 1.10 2.43 -6.02
N ILE A 193 0.53 1.21 -6.00
CA ILE A 193 1.21 -0.06 -6.30
C ILE A 193 0.49 -0.78 -7.44
N GLY A 194 1.10 -0.77 -8.63
CA GLY A 194 0.69 -1.59 -9.77
C GLY A 194 -0.82 -1.75 -9.96
N SER A 195 -1.29 -3.00 -9.97
CA SER A 195 -2.70 -3.39 -10.08
C SER A 195 -3.37 -3.66 -8.73
N GLU A 196 -2.70 -3.40 -7.60
CA GLU A 196 -3.28 -3.63 -6.28
C GLU A 196 -4.36 -2.58 -6.00
N THR A 197 -5.55 -3.06 -5.67
CA THR A 197 -6.68 -2.22 -5.29
C THR A 197 -7.09 -2.55 -3.86
N LEU A 198 -7.74 -1.60 -3.19
CA LEU A 198 -8.40 -1.80 -1.91
C LEU A 198 -9.86 -1.39 -2.04
N THR A 199 -10.72 -2.04 -1.27
CA THR A 199 -12.09 -1.57 -1.06
C THR A 199 -12.17 -0.85 0.28
N TYR A 200 -13.37 -0.36 0.62
CA TYR A 200 -13.58 0.35 1.87
C TYR A 200 -14.99 0.16 2.40
N THR A 201 -15.16 0.43 3.69
CA THR A 201 -16.45 0.50 4.36
C THR A 201 -16.49 1.68 5.32
N GLY A 202 -17.70 2.12 5.69
CA GLY A 202 -17.91 3.16 6.70
C GLY A 202 -17.36 4.54 6.32
N ALA A 203 -17.25 4.84 5.03
CA ALA A 203 -16.73 6.13 4.58
C ALA A 203 -17.75 7.25 4.79
N THR A 204 -17.37 8.31 5.49
CA THR A 204 -18.20 9.51 5.71
C THR A 204 -17.42 10.80 5.44
N SER A 205 -18.10 11.84 4.99
CA SER A 205 -17.58 13.21 4.98
C SER A 205 -17.73 13.87 6.35
N ASN A 206 -16.97 14.93 6.60
CA ASN A 206 -17.13 15.75 7.80
C ASN A 206 -18.40 16.63 7.77
N ASP A 207 -18.97 16.88 6.59
CA ASP A 207 -20.18 17.69 6.38
C ASP A 207 -20.88 17.23 5.08
N ALA A 208 -22.21 17.31 5.04
CA ALA A 208 -23.01 16.96 3.86
C ALA A 208 -23.24 18.15 2.92
N HIS A 209 -23.10 19.39 3.39
CA HIS A 209 -23.47 20.59 2.65
C HIS A 209 -22.42 21.00 1.60
N VAL A 210 -22.92 21.46 0.46
CA VAL A 210 -22.12 21.85 -0.71
C VAL A 210 -21.22 23.04 -0.39
N ALA A 211 -21.74 24.04 0.33
CA ALA A 211 -21.01 25.28 0.62
C ALA A 211 -19.93 25.16 1.71
N THR A 212 -19.90 24.05 2.47
CA THR A 212 -18.87 23.87 3.51
C THR A 212 -17.47 23.81 2.87
N ASN A 213 -16.57 24.69 3.30
CA ASN A 213 -15.20 24.73 2.84
C ASN A 213 -14.36 23.59 3.44
N ALA A 214 -13.31 23.19 2.74
CA ALA A 214 -12.31 22.22 3.21
C ALA A 214 -12.92 20.87 3.68
N LYS A 215 -13.83 20.31 2.89
CA LYS A 215 -14.44 19.00 3.18
C LYS A 215 -13.42 17.87 3.01
N TYR A 216 -13.53 16.88 3.89
CA TYR A 216 -12.65 15.72 3.91
C TYR A 216 -13.38 14.46 4.38
N ILE A 217 -12.78 13.30 4.10
CA ILE A 217 -13.24 12.01 4.59
C ILE A 217 -12.96 11.95 6.09
N SER A 218 -13.99 11.95 6.92
CA SER A 218 -13.90 11.99 8.39
C SER A 218 -13.74 10.61 9.03
N ALA A 219 -14.20 9.55 8.34
CA ALA A 219 -14.02 8.17 8.74
C ALA A 219 -13.99 7.28 7.50
N ILE A 220 -13.23 6.18 7.56
CA ILE A 220 -13.14 5.14 6.54
C ILE A 220 -12.41 3.92 7.12
N THR A 221 -12.77 2.71 6.70
CA THR A 221 -12.01 1.48 7.00
C THR A 221 -11.58 0.83 5.68
N LEU A 222 -10.28 0.60 5.51
CA LEU A 222 -9.74 -0.12 4.35
C LEU A 222 -10.08 -1.61 4.46
N VAL A 223 -10.44 -2.21 3.32
CA VAL A 223 -10.74 -3.63 3.19
C VAL A 223 -9.96 -4.18 2.01
N ASP A 224 -9.59 -5.46 2.07
CA ASP A 224 -8.91 -6.15 1.00
C ASP A 224 -9.63 -5.92 -0.35
N GLY A 225 -8.82 -5.79 -1.40
CA GLY A 225 -9.32 -5.62 -2.75
C GLY A 225 -8.79 -6.70 -3.68
N SER A 226 -8.60 -6.32 -4.94
CA SER A 226 -8.12 -7.23 -6.00
C SER A 226 -6.65 -6.95 -6.34
N GLY A 227 -6.06 -7.79 -7.20
CA GLY A 227 -4.66 -7.65 -7.63
C GLY A 227 -3.63 -7.98 -6.54
N GLY A 228 -4.06 -8.57 -5.42
CA GLY A 228 -3.20 -8.85 -4.25
C GLY A 228 -3.12 -7.71 -3.24
N GLY A 229 -4.01 -6.71 -3.33
CA GLY A 229 -4.13 -5.63 -2.34
C GLY A 229 -4.77 -6.12 -1.04
N VAL A 230 -3.94 -6.25 0.00
CA VAL A 230 -4.36 -6.64 1.36
C VAL A 230 -4.31 -5.40 2.25
N ALA A 231 -5.39 -5.08 2.95
CA ALA A 231 -5.54 -3.84 3.71
C ALA A 231 -4.44 -3.65 4.77
N THR A 232 -3.97 -4.72 5.40
CA THR A 232 -2.89 -4.67 6.40
C THR A 232 -1.53 -4.25 5.82
N ASN A 233 -1.35 -4.31 4.50
CA ASN A 233 -0.15 -3.81 3.83
C ASN A 233 -0.14 -2.28 3.67
N TYR A 234 -1.26 -1.65 4.00
CA TYR A 234 -1.49 -0.23 3.81
C TYR A 234 -1.92 0.45 5.11
N LYS A 235 -1.82 1.78 5.13
CA LYS A 235 -2.32 2.62 6.20
C LYS A 235 -3.08 3.81 5.62
N LEU A 236 -4.02 4.33 6.39
CA LEU A 236 -4.69 5.58 6.08
C LEU A 236 -3.71 6.76 6.20
N PRO A 237 -3.86 7.79 5.36
CA PRO A 237 -3.23 9.08 5.63
C PRO A 237 -3.93 9.75 6.82
N GLU A 238 -3.42 10.89 7.25
CA GLU A 238 -4.19 11.76 8.14
C GLU A 238 -5.50 12.19 7.46
N LEU A 239 -6.62 12.05 8.14
CA LEU A 239 -7.94 12.36 7.60
C LEU A 239 -8.22 13.86 7.71
N ASN A 240 -7.75 14.62 6.72
CA ASN A 240 -7.93 16.06 6.62
C ASN A 240 -8.10 16.50 5.14
N ASN A 241 -8.42 17.77 4.90
CA ASN A 241 -8.67 18.28 3.54
C ASN A 241 -7.45 18.24 2.61
N GLY A 242 -6.22 18.22 3.14
CA GLY A 242 -5.02 18.10 2.31
C GLY A 242 -4.77 16.68 1.81
N ASN A 243 -5.16 15.68 2.58
CA ASN A 243 -4.79 14.28 2.36
C ASN A 243 -5.96 13.37 1.95
N ALA A 244 -7.20 13.76 2.26
CA ALA A 244 -8.42 13.02 1.95
C ALA A 244 -9.59 13.96 1.54
N PRO A 245 -9.43 14.81 0.51
CA PRO A 245 -10.43 15.81 0.13
C PRO A 245 -11.75 15.19 -0.36
N VAL A 246 -12.85 15.87 -0.07
CA VAL A 246 -14.20 15.52 -0.53
C VAL A 246 -14.81 16.68 -1.31
N THR A 247 -15.30 16.40 -2.52
CA THR A 247 -16.07 17.34 -3.32
C THR A 247 -17.54 16.94 -3.31
N ILE A 248 -18.43 17.88 -2.96
CA ILE A 248 -19.89 17.68 -3.06
C ILE A 248 -20.40 18.75 -4.01
N THR A 249 -21.04 18.34 -5.10
CA THR A 249 -21.63 19.26 -6.09
C THR A 249 -23.12 19.46 -5.86
N VAL A 250 -23.63 20.61 -6.28
CA VAL A 250 -25.05 20.97 -6.15
C VAL A 250 -25.97 19.97 -6.83
N LYS A 251 -27.14 19.72 -6.22
CA LYS A 251 -28.21 18.92 -6.82
C LYS A 251 -29.14 19.81 -7.66
N THR A 252 -29.49 19.38 -8.86
CA THR A 252 -30.48 20.11 -9.67
C THR A 252 -31.88 19.98 -9.09
N LEU A 253 -32.55 21.11 -8.91
CA LEU A 253 -33.94 21.24 -8.51
C LEU A 253 -34.76 21.81 -9.68
N THR A 254 -35.83 21.12 -10.06
CA THR A 254 -36.71 21.52 -11.17
C THR A 254 -38.07 21.96 -10.62
N PRO A 255 -38.33 23.27 -10.47
CA PRO A 255 -39.65 23.77 -10.12
C PRO A 255 -40.61 23.75 -11.32
N THR A 256 -41.87 23.43 -11.08
CA THR A 256 -42.96 23.55 -12.05
C THR A 256 -44.07 24.42 -11.46
N ILE A 257 -44.46 25.48 -12.17
CA ILE A 257 -45.59 26.33 -11.74
C ILE A 257 -46.86 25.48 -11.82
N SER A 258 -47.55 25.33 -10.70
CA SER A 258 -48.70 24.43 -10.54
C SER A 258 -50.04 25.14 -10.59
N ASN A 259 -50.06 26.47 -10.76
CA ASN A 259 -51.29 27.24 -10.90
C ASN A 259 -52.08 26.82 -12.16
N THR A 260 -53.40 26.74 -12.03
CA THR A 260 -54.33 26.50 -13.15
C THR A 260 -55.30 27.67 -13.29
N GLY A 261 -55.74 27.95 -14.51
CA GLY A 261 -56.78 28.97 -14.75
C GLY A 261 -56.34 30.41 -14.40
N VAL A 262 -55.06 30.74 -14.55
CA VAL A 262 -54.54 32.07 -14.22
C VAL A 262 -55.09 33.10 -15.22
N THR A 263 -55.87 34.06 -14.73
CA THR A 263 -56.45 35.13 -15.57
C THR A 263 -56.40 36.50 -14.90
N LYS A 264 -56.36 37.56 -15.71
CA LYS A 264 -56.68 38.93 -15.27
C LYS A 264 -57.65 39.61 -16.24
N VAL A 265 -58.36 40.62 -15.77
CA VAL A 265 -59.15 41.51 -16.65
C VAL A 265 -58.20 42.49 -17.35
N TYR A 266 -58.48 42.78 -18.62
CA TYR A 266 -57.69 43.72 -19.42
C TYR A 266 -57.51 45.08 -18.74
N ASP A 267 -56.26 45.47 -18.54
CA ASP A 267 -55.83 46.71 -17.89
C ASP A 267 -54.81 47.50 -18.74
N GLY A 268 -54.47 47.01 -19.94
CA GLY A 268 -53.49 47.61 -20.83
C GLY A 268 -52.03 47.34 -20.49
N THR A 269 -51.74 46.48 -19.50
CA THR A 269 -50.36 46.18 -19.06
C THR A 269 -50.03 44.69 -19.26
N THR A 270 -48.73 44.35 -19.24
CA THR A 270 -48.27 42.96 -19.16
C THR A 270 -48.12 42.45 -17.73
N ASP A 271 -48.33 43.28 -16.71
CA ASP A 271 -48.09 42.90 -15.31
C ASP A 271 -49.07 41.82 -14.84
N SER A 272 -48.60 40.94 -13.96
CA SER A 272 -49.44 39.93 -13.35
C SER A 272 -49.40 39.96 -11.83
N LEU A 273 -50.57 39.91 -11.20
CA LEU A 273 -50.75 39.90 -9.75
C LEU A 273 -50.89 38.49 -9.16
N PHE A 274 -50.86 37.44 -9.99
CA PHE A 274 -50.98 36.07 -9.47
C PHE A 274 -49.79 35.70 -8.57
N THR A 275 -50.03 34.86 -7.58
CA THR A 275 -48.97 34.28 -6.72
C THR A 275 -48.58 32.91 -7.28
N PRO A 276 -47.34 32.72 -7.76
CA PRO A 276 -46.87 31.42 -8.22
C PRO A 276 -46.91 30.39 -7.09
N THR A 277 -47.38 29.20 -7.42
CA THR A 277 -47.30 27.98 -6.60
C THR A 277 -46.45 26.96 -7.35
N TYR A 278 -45.62 26.21 -6.65
CA TYR A 278 -44.65 25.31 -7.26
C TYR A 278 -44.81 23.88 -6.76
N SER A 279 -44.55 22.94 -7.66
CA SER A 279 -44.16 21.57 -7.34
C SER A 279 -42.69 21.40 -7.74
N PHE A 280 -41.99 20.47 -7.08
CA PHE A 280 -40.55 20.31 -7.25
C PHE A 280 -40.19 18.86 -7.59
N ALA A 281 -39.36 18.69 -8.61
CA ALA A 281 -38.65 17.45 -8.87
C ALA A 281 -37.15 17.63 -8.53
N GLY A 282 -36.51 16.58 -8.02
CA GLY A 282 -35.07 16.59 -7.71
C GLY A 282 -34.69 16.89 -6.26
N LEU A 283 -35.67 17.13 -5.37
CA LEU A 283 -35.43 17.11 -3.92
C LEU A 283 -34.86 15.75 -3.50
N VAL A 284 -33.91 15.76 -2.56
CA VAL A 284 -33.31 14.52 -2.04
C VAL A 284 -34.23 13.92 -0.97
N ALA A 285 -34.09 12.63 -0.70
CA ALA A 285 -34.94 11.97 0.29
C ALA A 285 -34.79 12.63 1.67
N GLY A 286 -35.90 13.00 2.30
CA GLY A 286 -35.92 13.75 3.57
C GLY A 286 -36.27 15.23 3.39
N ASP A 287 -36.09 15.80 2.19
CA ASP A 287 -36.56 17.14 1.85
C ASP A 287 -37.98 17.11 1.29
N SER A 288 -38.81 18.03 1.77
CA SER A 288 -40.25 18.04 1.48
C SER A 288 -40.69 19.16 0.55
N ASN A 289 -40.04 20.32 0.59
CA ASN A 289 -40.42 21.46 -0.25
C ASN A 289 -39.28 22.49 -0.37
N ALA A 290 -39.39 23.38 -1.36
CA ALA A 290 -38.51 24.54 -1.50
C ALA A 290 -39.30 25.85 -1.59
N THR A 291 -38.70 26.94 -1.11
CA THR A 291 -39.23 28.29 -1.26
C THR A 291 -38.40 29.03 -2.31
N LEU A 292 -39.08 29.62 -3.28
CA LEU A 292 -38.45 30.41 -4.34
C LEU A 292 -38.77 31.89 -4.18
N THR A 293 -37.81 32.74 -4.54
CA THR A 293 -38.05 34.16 -4.84
C THR A 293 -38.00 34.38 -6.34
N HIS A 294 -38.56 35.50 -6.79
CA HIS A 294 -38.57 35.91 -8.20
C HIS A 294 -38.47 37.42 -8.31
N THR A 295 -37.97 37.94 -9.43
CA THR A 295 -37.86 39.39 -9.67
C THR A 295 -38.94 39.94 -10.59
N GLY A 296 -39.63 39.09 -11.35
CA GLY A 296 -40.67 39.56 -12.28
C GLY A 296 -41.70 38.49 -12.66
N LYS A 297 -42.91 38.94 -12.98
CA LYS A 297 -44.04 38.13 -13.46
C LYS A 297 -44.78 38.91 -14.54
N VAL A 298 -44.62 38.51 -15.80
CA VAL A 298 -45.19 39.25 -16.93
C VAL A 298 -45.89 38.33 -17.92
N TYR A 299 -47.05 38.77 -18.40
CA TYR A 299 -47.67 38.23 -19.59
C TYR A 299 -46.79 38.48 -20.82
N ASN A 300 -46.82 37.57 -21.78
CA ASN A 300 -46.15 37.75 -23.06
C ASN A 300 -46.75 38.85 -23.95
N ASN A 301 -47.99 39.28 -23.67
CA ASN A 301 -48.65 40.36 -24.40
C ASN A 301 -49.62 41.12 -23.47
N ALA A 302 -49.83 42.42 -23.69
CA ALA A 302 -50.79 43.22 -22.95
C ALA A 302 -52.24 43.02 -23.45
N HIS A 303 -52.41 42.55 -24.68
CA HIS A 303 -53.72 42.41 -25.34
C HIS A 303 -54.35 41.03 -25.15
N VAL A 304 -55.67 41.01 -24.98
CA VAL A 304 -56.52 39.82 -24.77
C VAL A 304 -56.17 38.65 -25.68
N VAL A 305 -56.12 38.87 -27.00
CA VAL A 305 -55.93 37.79 -28.00
C VAL A 305 -54.50 37.24 -28.04
N GLY A 306 -53.51 38.03 -27.59
CA GLY A 306 -52.09 37.65 -27.63
C GLY A 306 -51.53 37.13 -26.31
N ALA A 307 -52.22 37.33 -25.19
CA ALA A 307 -51.75 36.97 -23.86
C ALA A 307 -52.12 35.51 -23.53
N ASN A 308 -51.14 34.61 -23.59
CA ASN A 308 -51.36 33.16 -23.40
C ASN A 308 -50.41 32.49 -22.39
N ILE A 309 -49.35 33.19 -21.97
CA ILE A 309 -48.41 32.72 -20.95
C ILE A 309 -48.02 33.86 -20.02
N ILE A 310 -47.70 33.51 -18.78
CA ILE A 310 -46.91 34.35 -17.89
C ILE A 310 -45.53 33.74 -17.71
N THR A 311 -44.49 34.55 -17.82
CA THR A 311 -43.12 34.19 -17.45
C THR A 311 -42.81 34.73 -16.07
N VAL A 312 -42.42 33.84 -15.16
CA VAL A 312 -41.84 34.19 -13.86
C VAL A 312 -40.32 34.13 -14.00
N SER A 313 -39.66 35.27 -13.84
CA SER A 313 -38.22 35.45 -14.10
C SER A 313 -37.44 35.74 -12.82
N GLY A 314 -36.12 35.50 -12.87
CA GLY A 314 -35.22 35.74 -11.74
C GLY A 314 -35.44 34.79 -10.58
N LEU A 315 -35.79 33.54 -10.87
CA LEU A 315 -36.00 32.51 -9.86
C LEU A 315 -34.70 32.24 -9.11
N SER A 316 -34.80 32.20 -7.77
CA SER A 316 -33.72 31.75 -6.90
C SER A 316 -34.29 31.02 -5.69
N ILE A 317 -33.50 30.12 -5.11
CA ILE A 317 -33.90 29.33 -3.93
C ILE A 317 -33.64 30.17 -2.68
N SER A 318 -34.68 30.46 -1.91
CA SER A 318 -34.54 31.17 -0.62
C SER A 318 -34.54 30.23 0.59
N GLY A 319 -35.00 28.99 0.42
CA GLY A 319 -34.91 27.98 1.46
C GLY A 319 -35.36 26.60 0.99
N ILE A 320 -34.87 25.58 1.69
CA ILE A 320 -35.35 24.20 1.59
C ILE A 320 -35.96 23.83 2.93
N SER A 321 -37.01 23.03 2.91
CA SER A 321 -37.69 22.51 4.10
C SER A 321 -37.71 21.00 4.06
N GLY A 322 -37.53 20.38 5.23
CA GLY A 322 -37.39 18.94 5.34
C GLY A 322 -36.70 18.54 6.64
N THR A 323 -36.33 17.27 6.71
CA THR A 323 -35.65 16.66 7.86
C THR A 323 -34.13 16.70 7.76
N ASN A 324 -33.56 16.97 6.57
CA ASN A 324 -32.11 16.96 6.36
C ASN A 324 -31.43 18.29 6.73
N GLY A 325 -32.19 19.35 7.00
CA GLY A 325 -31.62 20.68 7.22
C GLY A 325 -30.91 21.28 6.00
N SER A 326 -31.26 20.82 4.79
CA SER A 326 -30.68 21.26 3.52
C SER A 326 -30.72 22.78 3.36
N GLN A 327 -29.68 23.32 2.74
CA GLN A 327 -29.51 24.75 2.52
C GLN A 327 -29.81 25.10 1.05
N SER A 328 -30.11 26.36 0.75
CA SER A 328 -30.33 26.81 -0.62
C SER A 328 -29.10 26.59 -1.51
N THR A 329 -27.90 26.62 -0.94
CA THR A 329 -26.62 26.38 -1.60
C THR A 329 -26.36 24.91 -1.96
N ASP A 330 -27.15 23.97 -1.42
CA ASP A 330 -27.04 22.55 -1.77
C ASP A 330 -27.69 22.22 -3.12
N TYR A 331 -28.51 23.14 -3.62
CA TYR A 331 -29.28 22.99 -4.84
C TYR A 331 -28.96 24.07 -5.86
N ILE A 332 -29.23 23.75 -7.13
CA ILE A 332 -29.27 24.71 -8.22
C ILE A 332 -30.57 24.54 -9.00
N LEU A 333 -31.21 25.65 -9.38
CA LEU A 333 -32.37 25.57 -10.26
C LEU A 333 -31.97 25.15 -11.67
N ASP A 334 -32.79 24.32 -12.30
CA ASP A 334 -32.60 23.93 -13.70
C ASP A 334 -32.77 25.12 -14.67
N SER A 335 -33.54 26.14 -14.29
CA SER A 335 -33.64 27.41 -15.00
C SER A 335 -33.96 28.58 -14.06
N SER A 336 -33.54 29.79 -14.45
CA SER A 336 -33.84 31.04 -13.72
C SER A 336 -35.21 31.63 -14.07
N SER A 337 -36.01 30.96 -14.90
CA SER A 337 -37.39 31.33 -15.22
C SER A 337 -38.26 30.11 -15.48
N LYS A 338 -39.57 30.25 -15.24
CA LYS A 338 -40.60 29.26 -15.58
C LYS A 338 -41.82 29.96 -16.15
N THR A 339 -42.57 29.25 -16.98
CA THR A 339 -43.79 29.75 -17.59
C THR A 339 -45.01 28.99 -17.10
N VAL A 340 -46.17 29.65 -17.15
CA VAL A 340 -47.47 29.04 -16.89
C VAL A 340 -48.47 29.55 -17.91
N SER A 341 -49.41 28.69 -18.33
CA SER A 341 -50.51 29.12 -19.18
C SER A 341 -51.41 30.09 -18.43
N ALA A 342 -51.78 31.17 -19.10
CA ALA A 342 -52.62 32.22 -18.53
C ALA A 342 -53.38 32.97 -19.63
N ALA A 343 -54.44 33.70 -19.29
CA ALA A 343 -55.16 34.52 -20.25
C ALA A 343 -55.47 35.93 -19.69
N ILE A 344 -55.70 36.89 -20.58
CA ILE A 344 -56.31 38.18 -20.23
C ILE A 344 -57.75 38.16 -20.75
N THR A 345 -58.74 38.44 -19.90
CA THR A 345 -60.15 38.52 -20.27
C THR A 345 -60.55 39.95 -20.64
N THR A 346 -61.61 40.10 -21.42
CA THR A 346 -62.12 41.42 -21.82
C THR A 346 -62.57 42.25 -20.62
N LYS A 347 -62.41 43.57 -20.72
CA LYS A 347 -62.94 44.54 -19.75
C LYS A 347 -64.29 45.05 -20.24
N THR A 348 -65.33 44.90 -19.43
CA THR A 348 -66.67 45.41 -19.74
C THR A 348 -66.69 46.93 -19.72
N LEU A 349 -67.27 47.54 -20.76
CA LEU A 349 -67.49 48.99 -20.85
C LEU A 349 -68.92 49.33 -20.43
N THR A 350 -69.10 50.46 -19.74
CA THR A 350 -70.43 51.04 -19.47
C THR A 350 -70.58 52.31 -20.30
N PRO A 351 -71.45 52.34 -21.32
CA PRO A 351 -71.65 53.54 -22.13
C PRO A 351 -72.43 54.60 -21.34
N THR A 352 -72.04 55.87 -21.48
CA THR A 352 -72.82 57.04 -21.03
C THR A 352 -73.13 57.92 -22.22
N VAL A 353 -74.38 58.35 -22.37
CA VAL A 353 -74.80 59.31 -23.41
C VAL A 353 -75.02 60.68 -22.76
N THR A 354 -74.45 61.72 -23.36
CA THR A 354 -74.72 63.12 -22.99
C THR A 354 -75.25 63.84 -24.23
N ASN A 355 -76.45 64.42 -24.12
CA ASN A 355 -77.03 65.26 -25.16
C ASN A 355 -76.57 66.70 -24.95
N THR A 356 -75.68 67.22 -25.79
CA THR A 356 -75.45 68.68 -25.90
C THR A 356 -76.50 69.23 -26.86
N GLU A 357 -77.40 70.08 -26.36
CA GLU A 357 -78.41 70.75 -27.18
C GLU A 357 -77.77 71.39 -28.42
N VAL A 358 -78.35 71.11 -29.58
CA VAL A 358 -78.08 71.82 -30.83
C VAL A 358 -79.00 73.04 -30.84
N THR A 359 -78.45 74.24 -30.64
CA THR A 359 -79.12 75.50 -31.00
C THR A 359 -78.91 75.82 -32.47
#